data_AF-A0AAD3R6U9-F1
#
_entry.id   AF-A0AAD3R6U9-F1
#
_cell.length_a   1.000
_cell.length_b   1.000
_cell.length_c   1.000
_cell.angle_alpha   90.00
_cell.angle_beta   90.00
_cell.angle_gamma   90.00
#
_symmetry.space_group_name_H-M   'P 1'
#
loop_
_entity.id
_entity.type
_entity.pdbx_description
1 polymer ?
#
loop_
_entity_poly.entity_id
_entity_poly.type
_entity_poly.pdbx_seq_one_letter_code
_entity_poly.pdbx_strand_id
1 'polypeptide(L)'
;MQSVPAGQEGWLAFDVTSASNHWLLHPRSNLGIRLYVETEEDRSLSAGWIGLVGRRGPRSKQPFMVTFFRESQVPCRPPRAVKPHPRKKKPKYDLPVPSIHNRSPANNGGQPCKKHELYVSFSDLGWKDWVLAPTGYSAYYCDGECFYPLGSCMNATNHALIQQVVHLLKPDEVPKACCAPTKLSPISVLFYDDNNNVILKKHRNMVVKTCGCL
;
A
#
# COMPACT_ATOMS: atom_id res chain seq x y z
N MET A 1 -12.77 -27.44 -15.04
CA MET A 1 -13.84 -27.97 -14.15
C MET A 1 -13.18 -28.67 -12.99
N GLN A 2 -13.64 -28.42 -11.76
CA GLN A 2 -13.11 -29.05 -10.57
C GLN A 2 -14.17 -30.02 -10.03
N SER A 3 -13.83 -31.31 -9.93
CA SER A 3 -14.70 -32.32 -9.34
C SER A 3 -14.48 -32.35 -7.83
N VAL A 4 -15.57 -32.27 -7.06
CA VAL A 4 -15.56 -32.24 -5.60
C VAL A 4 -16.45 -33.38 -5.10
N PRO A 5 -15.94 -34.33 -4.30
CA PRO A 5 -16.76 -35.41 -3.74
C PRO A 5 -17.90 -34.88 -2.85
N ALA A 6 -19.05 -35.53 -2.90
CA ALA A 6 -20.17 -35.25 -2.00
C ALA A 6 -19.76 -35.56 -0.55
N GLY A 7 -19.76 -34.54 0.32
CA GLY A 7 -19.37 -34.66 1.73
C GLY A 7 -18.06 -33.94 2.09
N GLN A 8 -17.36 -33.34 1.13
CA GLN A 8 -16.19 -32.51 1.43
C GLN A 8 -16.61 -31.15 1.99
N GLU A 9 -16.15 -30.82 3.19
CA GLU A 9 -16.30 -29.49 3.80
C GLU A 9 -14.98 -28.70 3.72
N GLY A 10 -15.06 -27.42 3.37
CA GLY A 10 -13.89 -26.54 3.39
C GLY A 10 -13.93 -25.42 2.36
N TRP A 11 -12.77 -24.79 2.17
CA TRP A 11 -12.58 -23.75 1.16
C TRP A 11 -12.28 -24.36 -0.20
N LEU A 12 -13.06 -23.98 -1.21
CA LEU A 12 -12.77 -24.27 -2.61
C LEU A 12 -11.99 -23.12 -3.21
N ALA A 13 -10.88 -23.44 -3.88
CA ALA A 13 -10.03 -22.48 -4.57
C ALA A 13 -10.16 -22.68 -6.09
N PHE A 14 -10.45 -21.60 -6.81
CA PHE A 14 -10.55 -21.59 -8.26
C PHE A 14 -9.47 -20.67 -8.82
N ASP A 15 -8.73 -21.15 -9.81
CA ASP A 15 -7.82 -20.29 -10.57
C ASP A 15 -8.64 -19.34 -11.46
N VAL A 16 -8.58 -18.06 -11.13
CA VAL A 16 -9.24 -16.98 -11.85
C VAL A 16 -8.24 -16.03 -12.50
N THR A 17 -6.98 -16.45 -12.69
CA THR A 17 -5.90 -15.61 -13.22
C THR A 17 -6.27 -14.99 -14.56
N SER A 18 -6.73 -15.80 -15.52
CA SER A 18 -7.13 -15.31 -16.86
C SER A 18 -8.28 -14.29 -16.79
N ALA A 19 -9.28 -14.55 -15.94
CA ALA A 19 -10.38 -13.62 -15.72
C ALA A 19 -9.88 -12.32 -15.09
N SER A 20 -9.03 -12.40 -14.07
CA SER A 20 -8.45 -11.24 -13.39
C SER A 20 -7.60 -10.37 -14.33
N ASN A 21 -6.83 -10.97 -15.24
CA ASN A 21 -6.07 -10.24 -16.26
C ASN A 21 -7.00 -9.54 -17.25
N HIS A 22 -8.05 -10.22 -17.72
CA HIS A 22 -9.04 -9.62 -18.60
C HIS A 22 -9.75 -8.43 -17.93
N TRP A 23 -10.02 -8.52 -16.64
CA TRP A 23 -10.64 -7.46 -15.84
C TRP A 23 -9.76 -6.23 -15.66
N LEU A 24 -8.44 -6.43 -15.52
CA LEU A 24 -7.48 -5.33 -15.50
C LEU A 24 -7.42 -4.60 -16.84
N LEU A 25 -7.55 -5.32 -17.95
CA LEU A 25 -7.57 -4.74 -19.29
C LEU A 25 -8.90 -4.04 -19.62
N HIS A 26 -10.02 -4.49 -19.05
CA HIS A 26 -11.37 -4.00 -19.35
C HIS A 26 -12.15 -3.54 -18.10
N PRO A 27 -11.74 -2.44 -17.45
CA PRO A 27 -12.34 -1.99 -16.18
C PRO A 27 -13.79 -1.47 -16.30
N ARG A 28 -14.33 -1.36 -17.52
CA ARG A 28 -15.68 -0.82 -17.80
C ARG A 28 -16.76 -1.89 -17.95
N SER A 29 -16.41 -3.16 -18.05
CA SER A 29 -17.38 -4.26 -18.19
C SER A 29 -17.70 -4.91 -16.84
N ASN A 30 -18.80 -5.66 -16.76
CA ASN A 30 -19.12 -6.46 -15.59
C ASN A 30 -18.13 -7.63 -15.47
N LEU A 31 -17.52 -7.77 -14.30
CA LEU A 31 -16.42 -8.69 -14.00
C LEU A 31 -16.84 -9.75 -12.97
N GLY A 32 -18.14 -9.99 -12.82
CA GLY A 32 -18.66 -10.96 -11.87
C GLY A 32 -18.22 -12.38 -12.20
N ILE A 33 -17.98 -13.19 -11.17
CA ILE A 33 -17.87 -14.64 -11.29
C ILE A 33 -19.24 -15.24 -11.01
N ARG A 34 -19.71 -16.10 -11.92
CA ARG A 34 -20.89 -16.93 -11.69
C ARG A 34 -20.44 -18.37 -11.47
N LEU A 35 -20.89 -18.95 -10.37
CA LEU A 35 -20.72 -20.37 -10.08
C LEU A 35 -22.03 -21.09 -10.40
N TYR A 36 -21.93 -22.23 -11.05
CA TYR A 36 -23.00 -23.19 -11.26
C TYR A 36 -22.48 -24.57 -10.87
N VAL A 37 -23.40 -25.46 -10.50
CA VAL A 37 -23.10 -26.80 -10.03
C VAL A 37 -23.89 -27.73 -10.93
N GLU A 38 -23.21 -28.66 -11.57
CA GLU A 38 -23.83 -29.70 -12.39
C GLU A 38 -23.47 -31.07 -11.80
N THR A 39 -24.44 -31.98 -11.80
CA THR A 39 -24.21 -33.38 -11.45
C THR A 39 -23.69 -34.17 -12.65
N GLU A 40 -23.26 -35.41 -12.44
CA GLU A 40 -22.88 -36.33 -13.53
C GLU A 40 -24.06 -36.67 -14.48
N GLU A 41 -25.29 -36.39 -14.06
CA GLU A 41 -26.52 -36.52 -14.86
C GLU A 41 -26.94 -35.20 -15.54
N ASP A 42 -26.02 -34.23 -15.68
CA ASP A 42 -26.24 -32.89 -16.26
C ASP A 42 -27.37 -32.07 -15.59
N ARG A 43 -27.66 -32.33 -14.31
CA ARG A 43 -28.65 -31.56 -13.56
C ARG A 43 -27.99 -30.37 -12.88
N SER A 44 -28.45 -29.16 -13.21
CA SER A 44 -28.02 -27.93 -12.54
C SER A 44 -28.60 -27.84 -11.14
N LEU A 45 -27.74 -27.79 -10.12
CA LEU A 45 -28.10 -27.58 -8.72
C LEU A 45 -27.86 -26.13 -8.29
N SER A 46 -28.68 -25.66 -7.34
CA SER A 46 -28.46 -24.36 -6.72
C SER A 46 -27.27 -24.43 -5.75
N ALA A 47 -26.33 -23.49 -5.90
CA ALA A 47 -25.14 -23.40 -5.05
C ALA A 47 -25.46 -23.37 -3.55
N GLY A 48 -26.55 -22.72 -3.14
CA GLY A 48 -26.95 -22.67 -1.73
C GLY A 48 -27.45 -24.02 -1.17
N TRP A 49 -28.06 -24.86 -2.01
CA TRP A 49 -28.58 -26.17 -1.61
C TRP A 49 -27.47 -27.17 -1.32
N ILE A 50 -26.33 -27.04 -2.01
CA ILE A 50 -25.15 -27.87 -1.77
C ILE A 50 -24.20 -27.28 -0.71
N GLY A 51 -24.63 -26.24 0.01
CA GLY A 51 -23.86 -25.63 1.09
C GLY A 51 -22.84 -24.56 0.68
N LEU A 52 -22.82 -24.11 -0.59
CA LEU A 52 -21.94 -23.01 -0.98
C LEU A 52 -22.43 -21.68 -0.40
N VAL A 53 -21.55 -21.03 0.34
CA VAL A 53 -21.83 -19.75 1.00
C VAL A 53 -21.52 -18.59 0.06
N GLY A 54 -22.56 -17.86 -0.35
CA GLY A 54 -22.42 -16.65 -1.14
C GLY A 54 -22.16 -15.39 -0.30
N ARG A 55 -22.16 -14.22 -0.96
CA ARG A 55 -21.96 -12.90 -0.33
C ARG A 55 -22.94 -12.56 0.79
N ARG A 56 -24.10 -13.23 0.84
CA ARG A 56 -25.15 -13.03 1.85
C ARG A 56 -24.98 -13.91 3.10
N GLY A 57 -24.00 -14.81 3.11
CA GLY A 57 -23.73 -15.68 4.26
C GLY A 57 -22.90 -15.05 5.37
N PRO A 58 -22.55 -15.82 6.42
CA PRO A 58 -21.73 -15.37 7.55
C PRO A 58 -20.41 -14.75 7.09
N ARG A 59 -20.01 -13.60 7.66
CA ARG A 59 -18.81 -12.84 7.25
C ARG A 59 -17.53 -13.68 7.18
N SER A 60 -17.36 -14.63 8.10
CA SER A 60 -16.19 -15.53 8.16
C SER A 60 -16.13 -16.57 7.02
N LYS A 61 -17.24 -16.80 6.31
CA LYS A 61 -17.35 -17.77 5.21
C LYS A 61 -17.66 -17.11 3.87
N GLN A 62 -17.59 -15.78 3.78
CA GLN A 62 -17.84 -15.09 2.52
C GLN A 62 -16.69 -15.32 1.52
N PRO A 63 -17.00 -15.48 0.23
CA PRO A 63 -15.98 -15.69 -0.79
C PRO A 63 -15.13 -14.44 -0.95
N PHE A 64 -13.82 -14.63 -1.11
CA PHE A 64 -12.84 -13.58 -1.36
C PHE A 64 -11.92 -13.99 -2.51
N MET A 65 -11.27 -13.00 -3.12
CA MET A 65 -10.29 -13.21 -4.18
C MET A 65 -8.92 -12.77 -3.68
N VAL A 66 -7.92 -13.62 -3.87
CA VAL A 66 -6.51 -13.30 -3.62
C VAL A 66 -5.84 -13.06 -4.97
N THR A 67 -5.09 -11.97 -5.08
CA THR A 67 -4.35 -11.62 -6.31
C THR A 67 -2.92 -11.27 -5.94
N PHE A 68 -1.98 -11.75 -6.75
CA PHE A 68 -0.56 -11.47 -6.60
C PHE A 68 -0.13 -10.60 -7.77
N PHE A 69 0.29 -9.37 -7.49
CA PHE A 69 0.78 -8.45 -8.51
C PHE A 69 2.26 -8.20 -8.30
N ARG A 70 3.01 -8.10 -9.40
CA ARG A 70 4.36 -7.55 -9.37
C ARG A 70 4.26 -6.04 -9.47
N GLU A 71 4.79 -5.34 -8.48
CA GLU A 71 4.89 -3.88 -8.46
C GLU A 71 5.79 -3.43 -9.63
N SER A 72 5.16 -3.00 -10.71
CA SER A 72 5.83 -2.30 -11.79
C SER A 72 6.07 -0.86 -11.31
N GLN A 73 7.33 -0.44 -11.23
CA GLN A 73 7.74 0.93 -10.86
C GLN A 73 7.40 1.96 -11.95
N VAL A 74 6.19 1.89 -12.52
CA VAL A 74 5.72 2.87 -13.50
C VAL A 74 4.93 3.94 -12.74
N PRO A 75 5.23 5.24 -12.97
CA PRO A 75 4.50 6.33 -12.32
C PRO A 75 3.01 6.24 -12.67
N CYS A 76 2.16 6.07 -11.65
CA CYS A 76 0.72 6.16 -11.80
C CYS A 76 0.33 7.56 -12.30
N ARG A 77 0.14 7.73 -13.62
CA ARG A 77 -0.65 8.84 -14.14
C ARG A 77 -2.11 8.54 -13.78
N PRO A 78 -2.79 9.37 -12.96
CA PRO A 78 -4.19 9.14 -12.70
C PRO A 78 -4.97 9.28 -14.02
N PRO A 79 -5.84 8.33 -14.39
CA PRO A 79 -6.74 8.54 -15.52
C PRO A 79 -7.63 9.74 -15.20
N ARG A 80 -7.74 10.70 -16.12
CA ARG A 80 -8.70 11.81 -16.03
C ARG A 80 -10.10 11.21 -15.95
N ALA A 81 -10.68 11.22 -14.75
CA ALA A 81 -12.03 10.74 -14.54
C ALA A 81 -13.02 11.68 -15.23
N VAL A 82 -13.84 11.12 -16.12
CA VAL A 82 -15.09 11.75 -16.58
C VAL A 82 -15.97 11.93 -15.35
N LYS A 83 -16.35 13.17 -15.05
CA LYS A 83 -17.13 13.57 -13.87
C LYS A 83 -18.44 12.77 -13.79
N PRO A 84 -18.65 11.94 -12.74
CA PRO A 84 -19.99 11.48 -12.39
C PRO A 84 -20.61 12.43 -11.35
N HIS A 85 -21.93 12.63 -11.44
CA HIS A 85 -22.73 13.43 -10.52
C HIS A 85 -22.47 13.15 -9.02
N PRO A 86 -22.64 14.15 -8.14
CA PRO A 86 -22.12 14.11 -6.79
C PRO A 86 -22.99 13.25 -5.88
N ARG A 87 -22.62 11.97 -5.70
CA ARG A 87 -23.08 11.19 -4.55
C ARG A 87 -22.11 11.38 -3.40
N LYS A 88 -22.56 12.08 -2.34
CA LYS A 88 -21.85 12.29 -1.08
C LYS A 88 -21.38 10.95 -0.51
N LYS A 89 -20.10 10.60 -0.70
CA LYS A 89 -19.44 9.51 0.01
C LYS A 89 -19.03 10.05 1.38
N LYS A 90 -19.58 9.47 2.45
CA LYS A 90 -19.11 9.74 3.82
C LYS A 90 -17.67 9.22 3.97
N PRO A 91 -16.74 9.98 4.57
CA PRO A 91 -15.41 9.49 4.90
C PRO A 91 -15.49 8.42 6.00
N LYS A 92 -14.60 7.45 5.93
CA LYS A 92 -14.47 6.33 6.88
C LYS A 92 -13.56 6.73 8.05
N TYR A 93 -13.80 7.91 8.63
CA TYR A 93 -13.09 8.43 9.81
C TYR A 93 -14.14 8.80 10.85
N ASP A 94 -14.04 8.24 12.05
CA ASP A 94 -14.97 8.46 13.18
C ASP A 94 -14.78 9.82 13.88
N LEU A 95 -14.12 10.78 13.22
CA LEU A 95 -13.84 12.11 13.77
C LEU A 95 -14.59 13.18 12.97
N PRO A 96 -15.27 14.15 13.62
CA PRO A 96 -15.91 15.25 12.94
C PRO A 96 -14.85 16.13 12.28
N VAL A 97 -14.78 16.07 10.95
CA VAL A 97 -13.93 16.95 10.15
C VAL A 97 -14.62 18.32 10.04
N PRO A 98 -14.01 19.43 10.46
CA PRO A 98 -14.54 20.76 10.22
C PRO A 98 -14.69 21.00 8.71
N SER A 99 -15.83 21.55 8.28
CA SER A 99 -16.05 21.93 6.88
C SER A 99 -15.22 23.17 6.53
N ILE A 100 -13.91 22.99 6.39
CA ILE A 100 -13.02 24.04 5.92
C ILE A 100 -13.29 24.21 4.43
N HIS A 101 -14.00 25.29 4.10
CA HIS A 101 -14.19 25.71 2.72
C HIS A 101 -12.85 25.78 1.99
N ASN A 102 -12.86 25.14 0.82
CA ASN A 102 -11.88 25.04 -0.25
C ASN A 102 -10.88 26.22 -0.35
N ARG A 103 -9.96 26.34 0.61
CA ARG A 103 -8.63 26.89 0.31
C ARG A 103 -7.89 25.76 -0.38
N SER A 104 -8.03 25.69 -1.70
CA SER A 104 -7.06 24.97 -2.50
C SER A 104 -5.68 25.45 -2.02
N PRO A 105 -4.75 24.55 -1.64
CA PRO A 105 -3.38 24.98 -1.48
C PRO A 105 -3.02 25.64 -2.81
N ALA A 106 -2.48 26.85 -2.75
CA ALA A 106 -1.84 27.45 -3.89
C ALA A 106 -0.99 26.37 -4.55
N ASN A 107 -1.01 26.35 -5.87
CA ASN A 107 -0.26 25.47 -6.75
C ASN A 107 1.26 25.70 -6.59
N ASN A 108 1.79 25.53 -5.38
CA ASN A 108 3.20 25.33 -5.15
C ASN A 108 3.44 23.89 -5.61
N GLY A 109 4.21 23.73 -6.68
CA GLY A 109 4.50 22.44 -7.33
C GLY A 109 5.30 21.45 -6.49
N GLY A 110 5.13 21.43 -5.17
CA GLY A 110 5.73 20.49 -4.25
C GLY A 110 5.21 19.07 -4.49
N GLN A 111 6.14 18.12 -4.61
CA GLN A 111 5.79 16.71 -4.77
C GLN A 111 5.17 16.17 -3.47
N PRO A 112 4.17 15.27 -3.55
CA PRO A 112 3.63 14.62 -2.36
C PRO A 112 4.71 13.80 -1.64
N CYS A 113 4.62 13.70 -0.31
CA CYS A 113 5.51 12.89 0.51
C CYS A 113 5.71 11.48 -0.08
N LYS A 114 6.96 11.16 -0.44
CA LYS A 114 7.33 9.87 -1.03
C LYS A 114 8.76 9.49 -0.69
N LYS A 115 9.08 8.22 -0.97
CA LYS A 115 10.45 7.70 -0.89
C LYS A 115 11.22 8.08 -2.15
N HIS A 116 12.42 8.59 -1.98
CA HIS A 116 13.34 8.96 -3.04
C HIS A 116 14.60 8.09 -2.98
N GLU A 117 15.23 7.92 -4.14
CA GLU A 117 16.45 7.14 -4.28
C GLU A 117 17.64 7.91 -3.71
N LEU A 118 18.45 7.21 -2.91
CA LEU A 118 19.73 7.69 -2.42
C LEU A 118 20.65 6.50 -2.26
N TYR A 119 21.78 6.54 -2.95
CA TYR A 119 22.86 5.59 -2.78
C TYR A 119 23.97 6.23 -1.95
N VAL A 120 24.40 5.54 -0.90
CA VAL A 120 25.49 5.96 -0.03
C VAL A 120 26.69 5.09 -0.33
N SER A 121 27.73 5.70 -0.91
CA SER A 121 29.04 5.08 -1.11
C SER A 121 29.88 5.28 0.15
N PHE A 122 30.44 4.21 0.71
CA PHE A 122 31.36 4.33 1.84
C PHE A 122 32.69 4.95 1.41
N SER A 123 33.02 4.95 0.12
CA SER A 123 34.20 5.65 -0.39
C SER A 123 34.00 7.16 -0.33
N ASP A 124 32.80 7.64 -0.67
CA ASP A 124 32.48 9.08 -0.70
C ASP A 124 32.43 9.67 0.71
N LEU A 125 32.16 8.82 1.72
CA LEU A 125 32.22 9.16 3.13
C LEU A 125 33.64 9.08 3.73
N GLY A 126 34.64 8.66 2.95
CA GLY A 126 36.01 8.44 3.45
C GLY A 126 36.14 7.23 4.36
N TRP A 127 35.26 6.24 4.23
CA TRP A 127 35.20 5.05 5.09
C TRP A 127 35.75 3.79 4.44
N LYS A 128 36.24 3.89 3.21
CA LYS A 128 36.77 2.75 2.44
C LYS A 128 37.94 2.04 3.14
N ASP A 129 38.72 2.77 3.92
CA ASP A 129 39.94 2.23 4.55
C ASP A 129 39.63 1.28 5.71
N TRP A 130 38.46 1.43 6.35
CA TRP A 130 38.05 0.59 7.47
C TRP A 130 36.83 -0.28 7.15
N VAL A 131 35.94 0.12 6.23
CA VAL A 131 34.82 -0.70 5.76
C VAL A 131 35.24 -1.60 4.61
N LEU A 132 35.21 -2.91 4.86
CA LEU A 132 35.52 -3.95 3.88
C LEU A 132 34.34 -4.23 2.94
N ALA A 133 33.11 -4.31 3.48
CA ALA A 133 31.92 -4.59 2.70
C ALA A 133 30.63 -4.11 3.41
N PRO A 134 29.57 -3.74 2.66
CA PRO A 134 29.56 -3.54 1.20
C PRO A 134 30.33 -2.26 0.81
N THR A 135 30.52 -2.00 -0.48
CA THR A 135 31.15 -0.74 -0.96
C THR A 135 30.23 0.48 -0.80
N GLY A 136 28.93 0.23 -0.71
CA GLY A 136 27.88 1.21 -0.50
C GLY A 136 26.52 0.53 -0.45
N TYR A 137 25.47 1.28 -0.18
CA TYR A 137 24.11 0.74 -0.08
C TYR A 137 23.05 1.77 -0.46
N SER A 138 21.89 1.29 -0.92
CA SER A 138 20.73 2.15 -1.21
C SER A 138 20.01 2.51 0.09
N ALA A 139 20.33 3.67 0.65
CA ALA A 139 19.73 4.19 1.89
C ALA A 139 18.28 4.64 1.68
N TYR A 140 18.01 5.32 0.55
CA TYR A 140 16.78 6.07 0.28
C TYR A 140 16.51 7.17 1.32
N TYR A 141 15.62 8.10 1.01
CA TYR A 141 15.16 9.13 1.95
C TYR A 141 13.70 9.50 1.72
N CYS A 142 13.08 10.16 2.69
CA CYS A 142 11.72 10.67 2.57
C CYS A 142 11.74 12.17 2.34
N ASP A 143 11.02 12.61 1.33
CA ASP A 143 10.88 14.03 1.01
C ASP A 143 9.55 14.29 0.29
N GLY A 144 9.07 15.53 0.41
CA GLY A 144 7.82 16.02 -0.17
C GLY A 144 6.86 16.56 0.89
N GLU A 145 5.78 17.15 0.40
CA GLU A 145 4.79 17.82 1.23
C GLU A 145 3.62 16.89 1.63
N CYS A 146 3.14 17.10 2.85
CA CYS A 146 1.96 16.43 3.40
C CYS A 146 0.74 17.35 3.24
N PHE A 147 -0.02 17.16 2.16
CA PHE A 147 -1.19 17.99 1.87
C PHE A 147 -2.47 17.41 2.47
N TYR A 148 -3.35 18.28 2.96
CA TYR A 148 -4.70 17.89 3.35
C TYR A 148 -5.62 17.80 2.11
N PRO A 149 -6.51 16.80 2.02
CA PRO A 149 -6.63 15.65 2.92
C PRO A 149 -5.47 14.68 2.73
N LEU A 150 -4.90 14.19 3.84
CA LEU A 150 -3.83 13.19 3.80
C LEU A 150 -4.39 11.93 3.14
N GLY A 151 -4.06 11.74 1.87
CA GLY A 151 -4.56 10.62 1.09
C GLY A 151 -4.07 9.29 1.66
N SER A 152 -4.81 8.20 1.40
CA SER A 152 -4.40 6.85 1.82
C SER A 152 -3.00 6.45 1.32
N CYS A 153 -2.48 7.13 0.29
CA CYS A 153 -1.16 6.89 -0.27
C CYS A 153 0.00 7.43 0.57
N MET A 154 -0.25 8.31 1.54
CA MET A 154 0.79 8.97 2.37
C MET A 154 1.02 8.29 3.73
N ASN A 155 0.44 7.09 3.96
CA ASN A 155 0.59 6.31 5.21
C ASN A 155 0.51 7.17 6.49
N ALA A 156 -0.45 8.11 6.53
CA ALA A 156 -0.56 9.06 7.61
C ALA A 156 -1.18 8.45 8.87
N THR A 157 -0.70 8.86 10.04
CA THR A 157 -1.33 8.51 11.32
C THR A 157 -2.58 9.37 11.57
N ASN A 158 -3.47 8.93 12.46
CA ASN A 158 -4.58 9.76 12.91
C ASN A 158 -4.09 11.06 13.57
N HIS A 159 -2.96 11.02 14.28
CA HIS A 159 -2.33 12.21 14.85
C HIS A 159 -1.93 13.21 13.75
N ALA A 160 -1.23 12.75 12.71
CA ALA A 160 -0.83 13.58 11.58
C ALA A 160 -2.04 14.18 10.84
N LEU A 161 -3.13 13.40 10.71
CA LEU A 161 -4.38 13.89 10.12
C LEU A 161 -4.98 15.03 10.96
N ILE A 162 -5.11 14.84 12.28
CA ILE A 162 -5.62 15.87 13.17
C ILE A 162 -4.70 17.09 13.18
N GLN A 163 -3.39 16.91 13.27
CA GLN A 163 -2.42 18.01 13.21
C GLN A 163 -2.58 18.81 11.92
N GLN A 164 -2.76 18.16 10.77
CA GLN A 164 -3.00 18.87 9.52
C GLN A 164 -4.33 19.62 9.49
N VAL A 165 -5.40 19.05 10.05
CA VAL A 165 -6.67 19.75 10.19
C VAL A 165 -6.51 20.98 11.07
N VAL A 166 -5.79 20.88 12.19
CA VAL A 166 -5.54 22.02 13.09
C VAL A 166 -4.64 23.06 12.42
N HIS A 167 -3.59 22.64 11.71
CA HIS A 167 -2.74 23.55 10.92
C HIS A 167 -3.56 24.35 9.90
N LEU A 168 -4.55 23.74 9.24
CA LEU A 168 -5.44 24.47 8.32
C LEU A 168 -6.31 25.53 9.02
N LEU A 169 -6.65 25.33 10.29
CA LEU A 169 -7.42 26.29 11.09
C LEU A 169 -6.52 27.37 11.68
N LYS A 170 -5.31 27.01 12.09
CA LYS A 170 -4.36 27.85 12.83
C LYS A 170 -2.91 27.60 12.38
N PRO A 171 -2.52 28.12 11.20
CA PRO A 171 -1.22 27.83 10.60
C PRO A 171 -0.05 28.42 11.40
N ASP A 172 -0.27 29.50 12.14
CA ASP A 172 0.76 30.18 12.93
C ASP A 172 1.02 29.50 14.29
N GLU A 173 0.06 28.71 14.80
CA GLU A 173 0.18 28.02 16.09
C GLU A 173 0.64 26.56 15.94
N VAL A 174 0.32 25.89 14.83
CA VAL A 174 0.58 24.46 14.63
C VAL A 174 1.26 24.25 13.28
N PRO A 175 2.39 23.52 13.19
CA PRO A 175 3.05 23.24 11.93
C PRO A 175 2.35 22.13 11.13
N LYS A 176 2.63 22.08 9.82
CA LYS A 176 2.27 20.96 8.95
C LYS A 176 2.88 19.65 9.49
N ALA A 177 2.19 18.53 9.26
CA ALA A 177 2.78 17.20 9.44
C ALA A 177 3.99 17.02 8.52
N CYS A 178 4.99 16.29 8.99
CA CYS A 178 6.29 16.13 8.32
C CYS A 178 6.33 14.83 7.50
N CYS A 179 7.04 14.84 6.37
CA CYS A 179 7.33 13.63 5.62
C CYS A 179 8.53 12.90 6.22
N ALA A 180 8.30 11.70 6.77
CA ALA A 180 9.34 10.96 7.48
C ALA A 180 9.28 9.44 7.23
N PRO A 181 10.38 8.71 7.49
CA PRO A 181 10.39 7.25 7.39
C PRO A 181 9.44 6.60 8.41
N THR A 182 8.55 5.72 7.93
CA THR A 182 7.64 4.95 8.79
C THR A 182 8.12 3.52 9.02
N LYS A 183 8.95 2.99 8.11
CA LYS A 183 9.58 1.67 8.24
C LYS A 183 11.02 1.74 7.74
N LEU A 184 11.93 1.22 8.55
CA LEU A 184 13.35 1.15 8.24
C LEU A 184 13.84 -0.30 8.30
N SER A 185 14.87 -0.63 7.54
CA SER A 185 15.54 -1.93 7.60
C SER A 185 17.02 -1.80 7.95
N PRO A 186 17.60 -2.84 8.56
CA PRO A 186 19.03 -2.88 8.86
C PRO A 186 19.88 -3.17 7.62
N ILE A 187 21.19 -2.91 7.74
CA ILE A 187 22.24 -3.45 6.86
C ILE A 187 23.30 -4.16 7.72
N SER A 188 24.07 -5.07 7.11
CA SER A 188 25.26 -5.66 7.73
C SER A 188 26.51 -5.03 7.13
N VAL A 189 27.45 -4.63 7.97
CA VAL A 189 28.72 -4.00 7.57
C VAL A 189 29.85 -4.83 8.13
N LEU A 190 30.81 -5.15 7.26
CA LEU A 190 32.07 -5.81 7.58
C LEU A 190 33.16 -4.73 7.62
N PHE A 191 33.86 -4.60 8.74
CA PHE A 191 34.85 -3.54 8.93
C PHE A 191 35.96 -3.95 9.91
N TYR A 192 37.08 -3.23 9.88
CA TYR A 192 38.16 -3.35 10.86
C TYR A 192 37.84 -2.59 12.15
N ASP A 193 38.03 -3.22 13.31
CA ASP A 193 38.03 -2.52 14.59
C ASP A 193 39.36 -1.81 14.88
N ASP A 194 39.44 -1.09 16.00
CA ASP A 194 40.65 -0.35 16.41
C ASP A 194 41.87 -1.27 16.64
N ASN A 195 41.67 -2.59 16.78
CA ASN A 195 42.69 -3.60 16.96
C ASN A 195 43.00 -4.37 15.66
N ASN A 196 42.56 -3.87 14.49
CA ASN A 196 42.66 -4.53 13.19
C ASN A 196 41.95 -5.91 13.07
N ASN A 197 40.98 -6.20 13.93
CA ASN A 197 40.15 -7.39 13.79
C ASN A 197 39.01 -7.14 12.79
N VAL A 198 38.68 -8.17 12.02
CA VAL A 198 37.55 -8.12 11.08
C VAL A 198 36.25 -8.43 11.83
N ILE A 199 35.33 -7.46 11.88
CA ILE A 199 34.05 -7.57 12.57
C ILE A 199 32.89 -7.42 11.57
N LEU A 200 31.93 -8.35 11.64
CA LEU A 200 30.64 -8.24 10.96
C LEU A 200 29.57 -7.73 11.95
N LYS A 201 29.01 -6.54 11.70
CA LYS A 201 27.99 -5.94 12.56
C LYS A 201 26.72 -5.58 11.79
N LYS A 202 25.57 -5.81 12.42
CA LYS A 202 24.26 -5.43 11.88
C LYS A 202 23.82 -4.06 12.44
N HIS A 203 23.74 -3.06 11.58
CA HIS A 203 23.29 -1.71 11.91
C HIS A 203 21.80 -1.56 11.60
N ARG A 204 21.00 -1.22 12.61
CA ARG A 204 19.55 -1.01 12.48
C ARG A 204 19.25 0.37 11.89
N ASN A 205 18.06 0.51 11.31
CA ASN A 205 17.52 1.80 10.85
C ASN A 205 18.32 2.50 9.74
N MET A 206 18.99 1.73 8.88
CA MET A 206 19.90 2.28 7.87
C MET A 206 19.23 2.53 6.51
N VAL A 207 18.17 1.80 6.18
CA VAL A 207 17.51 1.85 4.86
C VAL A 207 16.03 2.16 4.99
N VAL A 208 15.56 3.22 4.34
CA VAL A 208 14.14 3.60 4.29
C VAL A 208 13.37 2.61 3.42
N LYS A 209 12.34 1.97 4.00
CA LYS A 209 11.42 1.10 3.26
C LYS A 209 10.16 1.82 2.84
N THR A 210 9.57 2.60 3.75
CA THR A 210 8.33 3.35 3.50
C THR A 210 8.40 4.73 4.13
N CYS A 211 7.76 5.70 3.48
CA CYS A 211 7.57 7.05 3.99
C CYS A 211 6.11 7.26 4.38
N GLY A 212 5.88 8.22 5.26
CA GLY A 212 4.54 8.70 5.56
C GLY A 212 4.54 10.06 6.26
N CYS A 213 3.35 10.61 6.44
CA CYS A 213 3.13 11.88 7.13
C CYS A 213 2.91 11.64 8.63
N LEU A 214 3.74 12.26 9.46
CA LEU A 214 3.75 12.14 10.92
C LEU A 214 3.55 13.50 11.61
#